data_AF-A0A949QYS0-F1
#
_entry.id   AF-A0A949QYS0-F1
#
_cell.length_a   1.000
_cell.length_b   1.000
_cell.length_c   1.000
_cell.angle_alpha   90.00
_cell.angle_beta   90.00
_cell.angle_gamma   90.00
#
_symmetry.space_group_name_H-M   'P 1'
#
loop_
_entity.id
_entity.type
_entity.pdbx_description
1 polymer ?
#
loop_
_entity_poly.entity_id
_entity_poly.type
_entity_poly.pdbx_seq_one_letter_code
_entity_poly.pdbx_strand_id
1 'polypeptide(L)'
;MGDTMKTVREWFTNKRMDKSRFEYSWMDFINQGEIKMTDIKYEIVKTIGAVSKPALSRAEGSASGWSKELNLISWNEREPKYDLRDWSGDKSKMGKGVTLTKEELLALRDLLNSLDL
;
A
#
# COMPACT_ATOMS: atom_id res chain seq x y z
N MET A 1 -6.92 13.33 0.51
CA MET A 1 -7.44 13.07 1.87
C MET A 1 -8.89 13.53 2.06
N GLY A 2 -9.31 14.66 1.45
CA GLY A 2 -10.70 15.12 1.53
C GLY A 2 -11.73 14.24 0.81
N ASP A 3 -11.42 13.75 -0.39
CA ASP A 3 -12.41 13.02 -1.20
C ASP A 3 -12.71 11.59 -0.73
N THR A 4 -11.71 10.87 -0.22
CA THR A 4 -11.90 9.49 0.29
C THR A 4 -12.77 9.44 1.54
N MET A 5 -12.69 10.45 2.41
CA MET A 5 -13.57 10.54 3.59
C MET A 5 -15.00 10.92 3.21
N LYS A 6 -15.17 11.68 2.13
CA LYS A 6 -16.50 12.06 1.62
C LYS A 6 -17.23 10.86 1.02
N THR A 7 -16.53 10.01 0.26
CA THR A 7 -17.10 8.80 -0.34
C THR A 7 -17.49 7.74 0.70
N VAL A 8 -16.69 7.55 1.75
CA VAL A 8 -17.02 6.64 2.86
C VAL A 8 -18.24 7.16 3.61
N ARG A 9 -18.30 8.46 3.90
CA ARG A 9 -19.44 9.11 4.55
C ARG A 9 -20.73 8.96 3.74
N GLU A 10 -20.68 9.19 2.43
CA GLU A 10 -21.84 9.03 1.53
C GLU A 10 -22.32 7.57 1.44
N TRP A 11 -21.40 6.60 1.42
CA TRP A 11 -21.73 5.17 1.39
C TRP A 11 -22.48 4.72 2.65
N PHE A 12 -22.03 5.15 3.83
CA PHE A 12 -22.66 4.79 5.11
C PHE A 12 -23.98 5.52 5.38
N THR A 13 -24.17 6.72 4.81
CA THR A 13 -25.42 7.48 4.98
C THR A 13 -26.55 6.92 4.11
N ASN A 14 -26.23 6.32 2.96
CA ASN A 14 -27.22 5.85 1.97
C ASN A 14 -27.67 4.40 2.16
N LYS A 15 -26.97 3.57 2.92
CA LYS A 15 -27.49 2.26 3.33
C LYS A 15 -28.29 2.40 4.62
N ARG A 16 -29.60 2.16 4.55
CA ARG A 16 -30.49 1.93 5.70
C ARG A 16 -30.02 0.71 6.49
N MET A 17 -29.02 0.89 7.33
CA MET A 17 -28.64 -0.05 8.38
C MET A 17 -29.39 0.34 9.64
N ASP A 18 -30.07 -0.64 10.24
CA ASP A 18 -30.74 -0.48 11.53
C ASP A 18 -29.69 -0.21 12.62
N LYS A 19 -29.70 1.02 13.12
CA LYS A 19 -28.72 1.54 14.07
C LYS A 19 -28.90 1.00 15.49
N SER A 20 -29.97 0.24 15.75
CA SER A 20 -30.27 -0.34 17.06
C SER A 20 -29.47 -1.60 17.40
N ARG A 21 -28.75 -2.18 16.41
CA ARG A 21 -27.99 -3.43 16.57
C ARG A 21 -26.51 -3.27 16.91
N PHE A 22 -26.02 -2.02 16.97
CA PHE A 22 -24.63 -1.75 17.30
C PHE A 22 -24.60 -0.99 18.63
N GLU A 23 -23.96 -1.59 19.62
CA GLU A 23 -23.85 -1.06 20.99
C GLU A 23 -22.94 0.19 21.09
N TYR A 24 -22.33 0.61 19.97
CA TYR A 24 -21.46 1.79 19.89
C TYR A 24 -21.96 2.79 18.85
N SER A 25 -22.06 4.06 19.26
CA SER A 25 -22.51 5.17 18.42
C SER A 25 -21.45 5.53 17.38
N TRP A 26 -21.89 5.84 16.16
CA TRP A 26 -21.05 6.40 15.10
C TRP A 26 -20.31 7.68 15.52
N MET A 27 -20.86 8.42 16.48
CA MET A 27 -20.21 9.60 17.07
C MET A 27 -19.13 9.21 18.07
N ASP A 28 -19.22 8.05 18.73
CA ASP A 28 -18.17 7.56 19.63
C ASP A 28 -16.92 7.17 18.84
N PHE A 29 -17.08 6.58 17.65
CA PHE A 29 -15.97 6.25 16.74
C PHE A 29 -15.26 7.47 16.13
N ILE A 30 -15.95 8.60 16.02
CA ILE A 30 -15.40 9.85 15.45
C ILE A 30 -14.85 10.77 16.57
N ASN A 31 -15.47 10.76 17.76
CA ASN A 31 -15.02 11.54 18.91
C ASN A 31 -13.96 10.83 19.76
N GLN A 32 -13.81 9.50 19.65
CA GLN A 32 -12.55 8.82 19.96
C GLN A 32 -11.55 9.12 18.84
N GLY A 33 -11.08 10.37 18.83
CA GLY A 33 -10.20 10.97 17.83
C GLY A 33 -8.78 10.37 17.75
N GLU A 34 -8.67 9.05 17.77
CA GLU A 34 -7.52 8.29 17.30
C GLU A 34 -8.04 7.00 16.66
N ILE A 35 -8.50 7.05 15.39
CA ILE A 35 -8.16 5.91 14.52
C ILE A 35 -6.65 6.01 14.37
N LYS A 36 -5.92 5.37 15.29
CA LYS A 36 -4.47 5.16 15.18
C LYS A 36 -4.28 4.24 13.97
N MET A 37 -4.34 4.80 12.76
CA MET A 37 -3.63 4.20 11.64
C MET A 37 -2.18 4.27 12.08
N THR A 38 -1.70 3.18 12.68
CA THR A 38 -0.31 3.06 13.07
C THR A 38 0.51 3.38 11.83
N ASP A 39 1.30 4.45 11.89
CA ASP A 39 2.24 4.78 10.83
C ASP A 39 3.07 3.53 10.56
N ILE A 40 2.90 2.97 9.37
CA ILE A 40 3.62 1.77 8.97
C ILE A 40 5.07 2.20 8.75
N LYS A 41 5.95 1.81 9.68
CA LYS A 41 7.38 2.00 9.52
C LYS A 41 7.91 0.96 8.56
N TYR A 42 8.84 1.37 7.69
CA TYR A 42 9.51 0.45 6.81
C TYR A 42 10.95 0.89 6.56
N GLU A 43 11.80 -0.09 6.29
CA GLU A 43 13.17 0.11 5.86
C GLU A 43 13.41 -0.72 4.60
N ILE A 44 13.87 -0.06 3.53
CA ILE A 44 14.31 -0.75 2.31
C ILE A 44 15.72 -1.26 2.58
N VAL A 45 15.82 -2.53 2.95
CA VAL A 45 17.10 -3.21 3.23
C VAL A 45 17.90 -3.38 1.94
N LYS A 46 17.22 -3.68 0.83
CA LYS A 46 17.87 -3.84 -0.48
C LYS A 46 16.91 -3.59 -1.62
N THR A 47 17.35 -2.83 -2.62
CA THR A 47 16.66 -2.74 -3.92
C THR A 47 17.15 -3.83 -4.86
N ILE A 48 16.22 -4.62 -5.40
CA ILE A 48 16.53 -5.71 -6.35
C ILE A 48 16.43 -5.21 -7.78
N GLY A 49 15.34 -4.51 -8.11
CA GLY A 49 15.19 -3.90 -9.42
C GLY A 49 13.78 -3.40 -9.71
N ALA A 50 13.66 -2.57 -10.75
CA ALA A 50 12.38 -2.12 -11.27
C ALA A 50 11.87 -3.10 -12.34
N VAL A 51 10.59 -3.46 -12.25
CA VAL A 51 9.90 -4.28 -13.26
C VAL A 51 9.11 -3.44 -14.25
N SER A 52 9.00 -2.12 -14.01
CA SER A 52 8.40 -1.17 -14.93
C SER A 52 9.32 0.02 -15.18
N LYS A 53 9.24 0.63 -16.36
CA LYS A 53 9.85 1.93 -16.60
C LYS A 53 9.18 2.99 -15.71
N PRO A 54 9.92 3.96 -15.14
CA PRO A 54 9.33 5.07 -14.42
C PRO A 54 8.35 5.82 -15.33
N ALA A 55 7.14 6.09 -14.84
CA ALA A 55 6.20 6.90 -15.60
C ALA A 55 6.74 8.34 -15.70
N LEU A 56 7.09 8.81 -16.90
CA LEU A 56 7.56 10.18 -17.09
C LEU A 56 6.52 11.15 -16.51
N SER A 57 6.90 11.92 -15.49
CA SER A 57 6.03 12.97 -14.96
C SER A 57 5.97 14.11 -15.99
N ARG A 58 4.75 14.54 -16.34
CA ARG A 58 4.53 15.65 -17.28
C ARG A 58 4.94 17.03 -16.72
N ALA A 59 5.35 17.09 -15.45
CA ALA A 59 5.73 18.33 -14.79
C ALA A 59 7.25 18.38 -14.59
N GLU A 60 7.90 19.32 -15.28
CA GLU A 60 9.31 19.64 -15.06
C GLU A 60 9.55 20.01 -13.59
N GLY A 61 10.56 19.40 -12.96
CA GLY A 61 10.94 19.66 -11.56
C GLY A 61 10.35 18.70 -10.51
N SER A 62 9.52 17.72 -10.91
CA SER A 62 9.09 16.65 -10.00
C SER A 62 10.05 15.47 -10.08
N ALA A 63 10.60 15.04 -8.94
CA ALA A 63 11.40 13.82 -8.83
C ALA A 63 10.69 12.68 -9.58
N SER A 64 11.45 12.02 -10.44
CA SER A 64 11.02 11.02 -11.43
C SER A 64 9.87 10.13 -10.98
N GLY A 65 8.99 9.82 -11.93
CA GLY A 65 7.81 8.97 -11.87
C GLY A 65 7.69 7.84 -10.85
N TRP A 66 6.45 7.37 -10.71
CA TRP A 66 6.20 6.09 -10.05
C TRP A 66 6.83 4.93 -10.81
N SER A 67 7.44 4.01 -10.08
CA SER A 67 8.03 2.77 -10.59
C SER A 67 7.60 1.58 -9.76
N LYS A 68 7.24 0.48 -10.43
CA LYS A 68 7.03 -0.82 -9.80
C LYS A 68 8.36 -1.50 -9.56
N GLU A 69 8.65 -1.83 -8.32
CA GLU A 69 9.95 -2.34 -7.90
C GLU A 69 9.84 -3.52 -6.96
N LEU A 70 10.78 -4.45 -7.11
CA LEU A 70 11.03 -5.51 -6.17
C LEU A 70 12.14 -5.07 -5.20
N ASN A 71 11.81 -5.07 -3.92
CA ASN A 71 12.69 -4.69 -2.83
C ASN A 71 12.67 -5.76 -1.74
N LEU A 72 13.71 -5.77 -0.89
CA LEU A 72 13.70 -6.46 0.39
C LEU A 72 13.41 -5.41 1.47
N ILE A 73 12.31 -5.57 2.20
CA ILE A 73 11.80 -4.55 3.12
C ILE A 73 11.56 -5.14 4.50
N SER A 74 12.08 -4.48 5.53
CA SER A 74 11.68 -4.70 6.91
C SER A 74 10.45 -3.84 7.20
N TRP A 75 9.34 -4.48 7.57
CA TRP A 75 8.12 -3.80 7.97
C TRP A 75 8.02 -3.77 9.48
N ASN A 76 7.90 -2.58 10.07
CA ASN A 76 7.81 -2.38 11.52
C ASN A 76 8.93 -3.12 12.28
N GLU A 77 10.17 -3.00 11.81
CA GLU A 77 11.37 -3.59 12.44
C GLU A 77 11.34 -5.13 12.52
N ARG A 78 10.54 -5.78 11.67
CA ARG A 78 10.46 -7.25 11.56
C ARG A 78 11.46 -7.80 10.57
N GLU A 79 11.56 -9.13 10.53
CA GLU A 79 12.38 -9.83 9.53
C GLU A 79 12.07 -9.33 8.11
N PRO A 80 13.09 -8.94 7.33
CA PRO A 80 12.89 -8.42 5.99
C PRO A 80 12.26 -9.46 5.06
N LYS A 81 11.28 -9.02 4.27
CA LYS A 81 10.60 -9.84 3.26
C LYS A 81 10.69 -9.21 1.89
N TYR A 82 10.50 -10.02 0.85
CA TYR A 82 10.46 -9.51 -0.51
C TYR A 82 9.16 -8.77 -0.73
N ASP A 83 9.20 -7.67 -1.45
CA ASP A 83 8.05 -6.81 -1.61
C ASP A 83 8.05 -6.19 -3.01
N LEU A 84 6.96 -6.42 -3.74
CA LEU A 84 6.73 -5.90 -5.07
C LEU A 84 5.61 -4.86 -5.03
N ARG A 85 5.96 -3.58 -5.19
CA ARG A 85 4.99 -2.47 -5.15
C ARG A 85 5.40 -1.28 -5.99
N ASP A 86 4.46 -0.38 -6.20
CA ASP A 86 4.74 0.93 -6.79
C ASP A 86 5.34 1.87 -5.75
N TRP A 87 6.42 2.56 -6.13
CA TRP A 87 7.10 3.55 -5.32
C TRP A 87 7.17 4.88 -6.06
N SER A 88 7.09 6.00 -5.33
CA SER A 88 7.52 7.28 -5.86
C SER A 88 9.03 7.29 -6.13
N GLY A 89 9.51 8.18 -7.00
CA GLY A 89 10.94 8.25 -7.34
C GLY A 89 11.85 8.50 -6.14
N ASP A 90 11.37 9.24 -5.15
CA ASP A 90 12.05 9.52 -3.88
C ASP A 90 11.79 8.46 -2.79
N LYS A 91 11.03 7.41 -3.09
CA LYS A 91 10.58 6.37 -2.14
C LYS A 91 9.78 6.87 -0.94
N SER A 92 9.37 8.14 -0.89
CA SER A 92 8.61 8.67 0.25
C SER A 92 7.18 8.13 0.31
N LYS A 93 6.62 7.76 -0.86
CA LYS A 93 5.28 7.22 -0.99
C LYS A 93 5.31 5.84 -1.60
N MET A 94 4.44 4.99 -1.08
CA MET A 94 4.21 3.64 -1.56
C MET A 94 2.78 3.49 -2.07
N GLY A 95 2.62 2.76 -3.17
CA GLY A 95 1.35 2.37 -3.73
C GLY A 95 0.90 1.02 -3.20
N LYS A 96 -0.07 0.41 -3.90
CA LYS A 96 -0.49 -0.96 -3.63
C LYS A 96 0.62 -1.93 -4.06
N GLY A 97 0.71 -3.06 -3.37
CA GLY A 97 1.69 -4.09 -3.67
C GLY A 97 1.45 -5.36 -2.87
N VAL A 98 2.41 -6.27 -2.97
CA VAL A 98 2.40 -7.57 -2.30
C VAL A 98 3.74 -7.81 -1.62
N THR A 99 3.68 -8.30 -0.39
CA THR A 99 4.84 -8.80 0.34
C THR A 99 4.84 -10.32 0.26
N LEU A 100 6.00 -10.89 -0.08
CA LEU A 100 6.21 -12.31 -0.33
C LEU A 100 7.29 -12.83 0.64
N THR A 101 7.07 -14.03 1.19
CA THR A 101 8.16 -14.78 1.82
C THR A 101 9.18 -15.23 0.76
N LYS A 102 10.31 -15.76 1.24
CA LYS A 102 11.33 -16.32 0.35
C LYS A 102 10.77 -17.49 -0.46
N GLU A 103 9.98 -18.35 0.16
CA GLU A 103 9.36 -19.54 -0.45
C GLU A 103 8.35 -19.13 -1.51
N GLU A 104 7.51 -18.14 -1.21
CA GLU A 104 6.55 -17.58 -2.18
C GLU A 104 7.26 -16.94 -3.38
N LEU A 105 8.38 -16.23 -3.16
CA LEU A 105 9.16 -15.64 -4.25
C LEU A 105 9.82 -16.72 -5.13
N LEU A 106 10.34 -17.79 -4.53
CA LEU A 106 10.93 -18.91 -5.27
C LEU A 106 9.86 -19.62 -6.12
N ALA A 107 8.68 -19.88 -5.56
CA ALA A 107 7.57 -20.46 -6.30
C ALA A 107 7.13 -19.53 -7.45
N LEU A 108 7.04 -18.22 -7.21
CA LEU A 108 6.72 -17.24 -8.24
C LEU A 108 7.77 -17.23 -9.36
N ARG A 109 9.06 -17.26 -9.03
CA ARG A 109 10.15 -17.35 -10.02
C ARG A 109 9.98 -18.59 -10.90
N ASP A 110 9.71 -19.74 -10.32
CA ASP A 110 9.60 -21.00 -11.06
C ASP A 110 8.38 -21.00 -11.98
N LEU A 111 7.25 -20.43 -11.52
CA LEU A 111 6.09 -20.19 -12.37
C LEU A 111 6.42 -19.27 -13.53
N LEU A 112 7.05 -18.12 -13.28
CA LEU A 112 7.41 -17.15 -14.32
C LEU A 112 8.34 -17.76 -15.38
N ASN A 113 9.31 -18.58 -14.98
CA ASN A 113 10.21 -19.27 -15.90
C ASN A 113 9.53 -20.35 -16.75
N SER A 114 8.34 -20.81 -16.35
CA SER A 114 7.56 -21.80 -17.10
C SER A 114 6.63 -21.19 -18.15
N LEU A 115 6.46 -19.86 -18.13
CA LEU A 115 5.60 -19.16 -19.08
C LEU A 115 6.35 -18.90 -20.39
N ASP A 116 5.62 -19.01 -21.51
CA ASP A 116 6.07 -18.55 -22.83
C ASP A 116 5.49 -17.14 -23.06
N LEU A 117 6.28 -16.10 -22.74
CA LEU A 117 5.87 -14.68 -22.69
C LEU A 117 6.53 -13.84 -23.80
#